data_AF-A0A2D7DZP6-F1
#
_entry.id   AF-A0A2D7DZP6-F1
#
_cell.length_a   1.000
_cell.length_b   1.000
_cell.length_c   1.000
_cell.angle_alpha   90.00
_cell.angle_beta   90.00
_cell.angle_gamma   90.00
#
_symmetry.space_group_name_H-M   'P 1'
#
loop_
_entity.id
_entity.type
_entity.pdbx_description
1 polymer ?
#
loop_
_entity_poly.entity_id
_entity_poly.type
_entity_poly.pdbx_seq_one_letter_code
_entity_poly.pdbx_strand_id
1 'polypeptide(L)'
;MLKLITFFFLVYSFNYKSFSDEIVQDKNGNYFLMKSDGTFEKLSKPKPGNKYIIQKKKIIKKKKKIFNKPEKKARRRTDTGFR
;
A
#
# COMPACT_ATOMS: atom_id res chain seq x y z
N MET A 1 -16.96 19.07 -26.05
CA MET A 1 -16.73 17.87 -25.21
C MET A 1 -15.28 17.39 -25.27
N LEU A 2 -14.72 17.06 -26.44
CA LEU A 2 -13.35 16.54 -26.57
C LEU A 2 -12.27 17.46 -25.95
N LYS A 3 -12.34 18.77 -26.18
CA LYS A 3 -11.41 19.77 -25.62
C LYS A 3 -11.39 19.80 -24.08
N LEU A 4 -12.55 19.57 -23.46
CA LEU A 4 -12.68 19.58 -21.99
C LEU A 4 -12.06 18.32 -21.39
N ILE A 5 -12.26 17.18 -22.06
CA ILE A 5 -11.68 15.89 -21.69
C ILE A 5 -10.15 15.96 -21.80
N THR A 6 -9.61 16.50 -22.89
CA THR A 6 -8.16 16.67 -23.05
C THR A 6 -7.55 17.60 -22.01
N PHE A 7 -8.25 18.68 -21.65
CA PHE A 7 -7.80 19.59 -20.60
C PHE A 7 -7.78 18.90 -19.22
N PHE A 8 -8.80 18.10 -18.91
CA PHE A 8 -8.86 17.31 -17.69
C PHE A 8 -7.68 16.32 -17.58
N PHE A 9 -7.38 15.59 -18.65
CA PHE A 9 -6.22 14.69 -18.68
C PHE A 9 -4.89 15.43 -18.49
N LEU A 10 -4.74 16.60 -19.11
CA LEU A 10 -3.53 17.41 -18.98
C LEU A 10 -3.30 17.85 -17.52
N VAL A 11 -4.33 18.41 -16.88
CA VAL A 11 -4.27 18.83 -15.46
C VAL A 11 -4.02 17.63 -14.54
N TYR A 12 -4.64 16.49 -14.82
CA TYR A 12 -4.43 15.27 -14.04
C TYR A 12 -2.97 14.76 -14.15
N SER A 13 -2.38 14.77 -15.34
CA SER A 13 -1.00 14.36 -15.56
C SER A 13 0.01 15.25 -14.83
N PHE A 14 -0.20 16.57 -14.79
CA PHE A 14 0.69 17.49 -14.07
C PHE A 14 0.62 17.34 -12.54
N ASN A 15 -0.52 16.91 -12.00
CA ASN A 15 -0.69 16.70 -10.56
C ASN A 15 -0.34 15.27 -10.10
N TYR A 16 0.03 14.39 -11.03
CA TYR A 16 0.39 13.02 -10.71
C TYR A 16 1.82 12.94 -10.17
N LYS A 17 1.99 13.02 -8.84
CA LYS A 17 3.26 12.69 -8.17
C LYS A 17 3.47 11.17 -8.19
N SER A 18 4.20 10.69 -9.20
CA SER A 18 4.63 9.27 -9.31
C SER A 18 6.01 9.03 -8.69
N PHE A 19 6.37 9.74 -7.63
CA PHE A 19 7.67 9.56 -7.00
C PHE A 19 7.58 8.46 -5.95
N SER A 20 8.38 7.41 -6.14
CA SER A 20 8.65 6.41 -5.12
C SER A 20 9.99 6.72 -4.47
N ASP A 21 10.16 6.34 -3.21
CA ASP A 21 11.48 6.33 -2.61
C ASP A 21 12.36 5.32 -3.37
N GLU A 22 13.62 5.68 -3.58
CA GLU A 22 14.62 4.90 -4.31
C GLU A 22 15.95 4.85 -3.54
N ILE A 23 16.74 3.79 -3.74
CA ILE A 23 18.07 3.67 -3.14
C ILE A 23 19.09 3.78 -4.26
N VAL A 24 19.95 4.79 -4.15
CA VAL A 24 20.93 5.17 -5.17
C VAL A 24 22.33 5.00 -4.60
N GLN A 25 23.27 4.59 -5.45
CA GLN A 25 24.68 4.47 -5.11
C GLN A 25 25.48 5.53 -5.87
N ASP A 26 26.33 6.26 -5.15
CA ASP A 26 27.28 7.19 -5.76
C ASP A 26 28.53 6.46 -6.29
N LYS A 27 29.33 7.10 -7.14
CA LYS A 27 30.60 6.58 -7.68
C LYS A 27 31.57 6.12 -6.59
N ASN A 28 31.49 6.75 -5.42
CA ASN A 28 32.30 6.41 -4.24
C ASN A 28 31.80 5.19 -3.45
N GLY A 29 30.73 4.53 -3.91
CA GLY A 29 30.14 3.37 -3.26
C GLY A 29 29.29 3.71 -2.02
N ASN A 30 28.99 4.99 -1.78
CA ASN A 30 28.09 5.42 -0.71
C ASN A 30 26.63 5.25 -1.16
N TYR A 31 25.76 4.85 -0.23
CA TYR A 31 24.34 4.65 -0.47
C TYR A 31 23.52 5.84 0.03
N PHE A 32 22.49 6.19 -0.73
CA PHE A 32 21.55 7.26 -0.39
C PHE A 32 20.12 6.79 -0.61
N LEU A 33 19.22 7.20 0.28
CA LEU A 33 17.78 7.12 0.10
C LEU A 33 17.31 8.40 -0.57
N MET A 34 16.89 8.29 -1.83
CA MET A 34 16.20 9.36 -2.56
C MET A 34 14.71 9.29 -2.20
N LYS A 35 14.21 10.30 -1.49
CA LYS A 35 12.80 10.37 -1.11
C LYS A 35 11.95 10.83 -2.28
N SER A 36 10.67 10.51 -2.24
CA SER A 36 9.67 10.99 -3.19
C SER A 36 9.54 12.52 -3.28
N ASP A 37 9.99 13.24 -2.25
CA ASP A 37 10.06 14.71 -2.22
C ASP A 37 11.32 15.29 -2.88
N GLY A 38 12.20 14.44 -3.42
CA GLY A 38 13.45 14.84 -4.07
C GLY A 38 14.62 15.11 -3.12
N THR A 39 14.41 15.00 -1.80
CA THR A 39 15.49 15.09 -0.81
C THR A 39 16.28 13.79 -0.73
N PHE A 40 17.57 13.90 -0.42
CA PHE A 40 18.47 12.76 -0.25
C PHE A 40 18.86 12.58 1.21
N GLU A 41 18.82 11.33 1.69
CA GLU A 41 19.29 10.95 3.01
C GLU A 41 20.43 9.94 2.88
N LYS A 42 21.58 10.22 3.49
CA LYS A 42 22.74 9.32 3.41
C LYS A 42 22.50 8.08 4.26
N LEU A 43 22.69 6.91 3.67
CA LEU A 43 22.63 5.63 4.36
C LEU A 43 24.02 5.19 4.80
N SER A 44 24.09 4.44 5.90
CA SER A 44 25.33 3.79 6.32
C SER A 44 25.76 2.74 5.30
N LYS A 45 27.00 2.26 5.36
CA LYS A 45 27.42 1.15 4.51
C LYS A 45 26.71 -0.14 4.96
N PRO A 46 26.12 -0.92 4.03
CA PRO A 46 25.52 -2.19 4.39
C PRO A 46 26.61 -3.15 4.88
N LYS A 47 26.25 -4.06 5.78
CA LYS A 47 27.17 -5.12 6.23
C LYS A 47 27.60 -6.00 5.05
N PRO A 48 28.78 -6.62 5.09
CA PRO A 48 29.22 -7.55 4.05
C PRO A 48 28.16 -8.63 3.80
N GLY A 49 27.82 -8.86 2.53
CA GLY A 49 26.78 -9.81 2.11
C GLY A 49 25.34 -9.27 2.15
N ASN A 50 25.10 -8.09 2.73
CA ASN A 50 23.77 -7.49 2.83
C ASN A 50 23.57 -6.38 1.78
N LYS A 51 22.32 -6.20 1.37
CA LYS A 51 21.90 -5.14 0.44
C LYS A 51 20.69 -4.42 1.00
N TYR A 52 20.53 -3.15 0.64
CA TYR A 52 19.32 -2.42 0.96
C TYR A 52 18.16 -2.83 0.05
N ILE A 53 16.96 -2.92 0.62
CA ILE A 53 15.73 -3.26 -0.09
C ILE A 53 14.62 -2.31 0.38
N ILE A 54 13.97 -1.64 -0.58
CA ILE A 54 12.79 -0.80 -0.29
C ILE A 54 11.59 -1.73 -0.13
N GLN A 55 11.10 -1.85 1.11
CA GLN A 55 9.92 -2.65 1.37
C GLN A 55 8.67 -1.92 0.91
N LYS A 56 8.00 -2.46 -0.11
CA LYS A 56 6.68 -1.97 -0.51
C LYS A 56 5.70 -2.18 0.64
N LYS A 57 4.98 -1.11 1.01
CA LYS A 57 3.94 -1.17 2.04
C LYS A 57 2.89 -2.21 1.63
N LYS A 58 2.74 -3.28 2.42
CA LYS A 58 1.67 -4.26 2.23
C LYS A 58 0.36 -3.60 2.64
N ILE A 59 -0.45 -3.21 1.66
CA ILE A 59 -1.82 -2.75 1.92
C ILE A 59 -2.65 -3.98 2.27
N ILE A 60 -2.93 -4.18 3.56
CA ILE A 60 -3.89 -5.18 4.00
C ILE A 60 -5.26 -4.70 3.53
N LYS A 61 -5.72 -5.20 2.39
CA LYS A 61 -7.07 -4.95 1.90
C LYS A 61 -8.04 -5.60 2.89
N LYS A 62 -8.61 -4.81 3.81
CA LYS A 62 -9.73 -5.27 4.64
C LYS A 62 -10.86 -5.67 3.68
N LYS A 63 -11.17 -6.96 3.61
CA LYS A 63 -12.32 -7.45 2.84
C LYS A 63 -13.57 -6.86 3.48
N LYS A 64 -14.20 -5.89 2.81
CA LYS A 64 -15.55 -5.43 3.18
C LYS A 64 -16.48 -6.63 2.97
N LYS A 65 -17.01 -7.20 4.05
CA LYS A 65 -18.08 -8.20 3.94
C LYS A 65 -19.33 -7.44 3.50
N ILE A 66 -19.72 -7.60 2.23
CA ILE A 66 -20.92 -6.98 1.66
C ILE A 66 -22.18 -7.60 2.30
N PHE A 67 -22.07 -8.85 2.77
CA PHE A 67 -23.15 -9.55 3.44
C PHE A 67 -22.65 -10.19 4.73
N ASN A 68 -23.35 -9.94 5.83
CA ASN A 68 -23.16 -10.64 7.09
C ASN A 68 -23.91 -11.97 7.01
N LYS A 69 -23.21 -13.08 7.26
CA LYS A 69 -23.85 -14.39 7.34
C LYS A 69 -24.77 -14.39 8.57
N PRO A 70 -26.06 -14.70 8.43
CA PRO A 70 -26.96 -14.78 9.59
C PRO A 70 -26.49 -15.89 10.52
N GLU A 71 -26.45 -15.58 11.80
CA GLU A 71 -26.08 -16.51 12.86
C GLU A 71 -27.19 -17.59 12.96
N LYS A 72 -26.84 -18.85 12.71
CA LYS A 72 -27.80 -19.95 12.85
C LYS A 72 -28.09 -20.16 14.33
N LYS A 73 -29.27 -19.72 14.78
CA LYS A 73 -29.76 -20.08 16.12
C LYS A 73 -30.06 -21.58 16.13
N ALA A 74 -29.30 -22.34 16.92
CA ALA A 74 -29.62 -23.75 17.15
C ALA A 74 -30.97 -23.85 17.88
N ARG A 75 -31.84 -24.77 17.45
CA ARG A 75 -33.09 -25.07 18.15
C ARG A 75 -32.71 -25.68 19.51
N ARG A 76 -32.97 -24.97 20.61
CA ARG A 76 -32.88 -25.55 21.95
C ARG A 76 -33.98 -26.62 22.05
N ARG A 77 -33.61 -27.86 22.41
CA ARG A 77 -34.60 -28.86 22.81
C ARG A 77 -35.21 -28.39 24.13
N THR A 78 -36.49 -28.07 24.12
CA THR A 78 -37.26 -27.85 25.35
C THR A 78 -37.78 -29.19 25.82
N ASP A 79 -37.51 -29.55 27.07
CA ASP A 79 -37.99 -30.79 27.71
C ASP A 79 -39.45 -30.64 28.19
N THR A 80 -40.27 -29.95 27.40
CA THR A 80 -41.67 -29.66 27.73
C THR A 80 -42.59 -30.67 27.05
N GLY A 81 -42.29 -31.96 27.25
CA GLY A 81 -43.23 -33.03 26.93
C GLY A 81 -44.26 -33.11 28.06
N PHE A 82 -45.52 -32.79 27.78
CA PHE A 82 -46.62 -33.17 28.66
C PHE A 82 -46.80 -34.69 28.58
N ARG A 83 -46.72 -35.37 29.72
CA ARG A 83 -47.15 -36.77 29.90
C ARG A 83 -48.62 -36.81 30.26
#